data_AF-A0AAD1T5K2-F1
#
_entry.id   AF-A0AAD1T5K2-F1
#
_cell.length_a   1.000
_cell.length_b   1.000
_cell.length_c   1.000
_cell.angle_alpha   90.00
_cell.angle_beta   90.00
_cell.angle_gamma   90.00
#
_symmetry.space_group_name_H-M   'P 1'
#
loop_
_entity.id
_entity.type
_entity.pdbx_description
1 polymer ?
#
loop_
_entity_poly.entity_id
_entity_poly.type
_entity_poly.pdbx_seq_one_letter_code
_entity_poly.pdbx_strand_id
1 'polypeptide(L)'
;MLLDIFPEFLGQYPASPKAIVTSQRGHLSKDGCHNKSSLALYNGVQKYFSMQHKLKPKPFEMCFLLAVNTAFVPAARMLFFMALACASPFLEFREESPKILNVAIIFSGTSYPPESARFAPTAFRNFTMEVNPISVILNDTNPRSLILQICDVLSSLRIHGVVFEDDTRTESVAQILDFISAQTSMPIIGINGGSAIVLTPKEKGSTFLQLGASTEQQLQVIFEVLEEYDWTAFAVITTLFPGYEDFVDYIELLTDSSFIGWEHRGVLTLNLTDDPSGVKLKRQLREITVQVRLLYCSREEADGVFKAAREAGLTGPGYIWFMVGTNLGGTDYMPEHLPVGLFTVLSAGWKDNLHRRVQNGVAIIAKGAEALYKDYGFIPEFNNDCRAPNLTHMNENLHRYFMNISWGGKDFSFNEDGYLINPALVVIALNKERSWEVVGIWEHGDLRMKYPVWSRYGKFLQPVDDDQHLTVATLEERPFVIVESVDPATGTCIRDSVPCRKQLNKTD
;
A
#
# COMPACT_ATOMS: atom_id res chain seq x y z
N MET A 1 28.14 17.14 11.05
CA MET A 1 26.78 17.72 10.89
C MET A 1 25.69 16.67 10.68
N LEU A 2 25.94 15.54 10.00
CA LEU A 2 24.99 14.40 9.92
C LEU A 2 25.39 13.18 10.78
N LEU A 3 26.33 13.36 11.70
CA LEU A 3 26.76 12.35 12.69
C LEU A 3 26.59 12.84 14.14
N ASP A 4 25.97 14.01 14.32
CA ASP A 4 25.88 14.73 15.60
C ASP A 4 24.43 14.84 16.13
N ILE A 5 23.47 14.13 15.51
CA ILE A 5 22.02 14.15 15.86
C ILE A 5 21.56 12.77 16.38
N PHE A 6 22.48 12.00 16.97
CA PHE A 6 22.20 10.76 17.70
C PHE A 6 23.10 10.75 18.95
N PRO A 7 22.79 11.58 19.96
CA PRO A 7 22.05 11.00 21.10
C PRO A 7 21.24 12.03 21.94
N GLU A 8 19.95 12.26 21.65
CA GLU A 8 19.09 13.01 22.61
C GLU A 8 17.58 12.66 22.60
N PHE A 9 17.17 11.55 21.98
CA PHE A 9 15.78 11.06 22.00
C PHE A 9 15.50 10.02 23.11
N LEU A 10 15.94 10.32 24.34
CA LEU A 10 15.55 9.59 25.56
C LEU A 10 15.47 10.57 26.75
N GLY A 11 14.44 11.40 26.83
CA GLY A 11 14.26 12.29 27.98
C GLY A 11 13.09 13.29 27.93
N GLN A 12 12.03 12.98 28.71
CA GLN A 12 11.10 13.92 29.36
C GLN A 12 10.28 14.93 28.51
N TYR A 13 8.97 14.65 28.47
CA TYR A 13 7.88 15.60 28.21
C TYR A 13 7.90 16.83 29.15
N PRO A 14 7.36 17.97 28.66
CA PRO A 14 6.38 18.73 29.44
C PRO A 14 5.03 18.86 28.71
N ALA A 15 3.95 18.86 29.50
CA ALA A 15 2.57 18.86 29.01
C ALA A 15 2.13 20.19 28.36
N SER A 16 1.26 20.11 27.34
CA SER A 16 0.48 21.23 26.81
C SER A 16 -0.96 21.22 27.37
N PRO A 17 -1.67 22.37 27.43
CA PRO A 17 -2.79 22.55 28.36
C PRO A 17 -4.16 22.16 27.82
N LYS A 18 -5.03 21.68 28.72
CA LYS A 18 -6.47 21.47 28.48
C LYS A 18 -7.17 22.78 28.14
N ALA A 19 -7.75 22.87 26.95
CA ALA A 19 -8.76 23.89 26.62
C ALA A 19 -10.15 23.39 27.01
N ILE A 20 -10.80 24.08 27.96
CA ILE A 20 -12.18 23.82 28.38
C ILE A 20 -13.10 24.71 27.54
N VAL A 21 -14.06 24.10 26.82
CA VAL A 21 -15.19 24.84 26.24
C VAL A 21 -16.49 24.17 26.68
N THR A 22 -17.32 24.94 27.38
CA THR A 22 -18.57 24.49 27.99
C THR A 22 -19.78 24.72 27.09
N SER A 23 -20.61 23.68 26.98
CA SER A 23 -22.09 23.71 26.98
C SER A 23 -22.83 24.91 26.36
N GLN A 24 -23.67 24.63 25.36
CA GLN A 24 -25.06 25.10 25.40
C GLN A 24 -26.04 24.04 24.89
N ARG A 25 -27.12 23.81 25.64
CA ARG A 25 -28.26 22.94 25.26
C ARG A 25 -29.24 23.70 24.38
N GLY A 26 -29.78 23.02 23.37
CA GLY A 26 -31.05 23.39 22.71
C GLY A 26 -31.93 22.15 22.54
N HIS A 27 -33.03 22.07 23.28
CA HIS A 27 -34.05 21.03 23.10
C HIS A 27 -35.09 21.48 22.09
N LEU A 28 -35.46 20.62 21.14
CA LEU A 28 -36.83 20.48 20.64
C LEU A 28 -36.99 19.11 19.95
N SER A 29 -38.22 18.60 19.97
CA SER A 29 -38.59 17.23 19.57
C SER A 29 -39.67 17.29 18.50
N LYS A 30 -39.61 16.40 17.49
CA LYS A 30 -40.68 15.45 17.11
C LYS A 30 -40.47 14.76 15.75
N ASP A 31 -40.75 13.46 15.75
CA ASP A 31 -41.52 12.66 14.78
C ASP A 31 -41.40 12.88 13.25
N GLY A 32 -41.15 11.78 12.52
CA GLY A 32 -41.78 11.55 11.20
C GLY A 32 -40.86 11.09 10.05
N CYS A 33 -40.96 9.81 9.67
CA CYS A 33 -40.43 9.30 8.39
C CYS A 33 -41.46 9.51 7.26
N HIS A 34 -41.02 9.97 6.08
CA HIS A 34 -41.66 9.59 4.79
C HIS A 34 -40.81 9.90 3.55
N ASN A 35 -40.78 8.96 2.60
CA ASN A 35 -40.26 9.13 1.24
C ASN A 35 -41.15 10.06 0.38
N LYS A 36 -40.54 10.92 -0.46
CA LYS A 36 -40.70 10.84 -1.94
C LYS A 36 -39.82 11.82 -2.74
N SER A 37 -39.70 11.48 -4.02
CA SER A 37 -38.78 12.01 -5.03
C SER A 37 -39.25 13.30 -5.74
N SER A 38 -38.28 13.96 -6.40
CA SER A 38 -38.43 14.75 -7.64
C SER A 38 -39.15 16.11 -7.61
N LEU A 39 -38.40 17.19 -7.88
CA LEU A 39 -38.60 18.00 -9.11
C LEU A 39 -37.37 18.87 -9.43
N ALA A 40 -37.31 19.40 -10.66
CA ALA A 40 -36.17 20.16 -11.20
C ALA A 40 -36.54 21.63 -11.54
N LEU A 41 -35.52 22.40 -11.98
CA LEU A 41 -35.58 23.70 -12.68
C LEU A 41 -36.02 24.95 -11.88
N TYR A 42 -35.11 25.93 -11.70
CA TYR A 42 -35.02 27.09 -12.62
C TYR A 42 -33.77 28.00 -12.40
N ASN A 43 -33.48 28.80 -13.43
CA ASN A 43 -32.44 29.85 -13.55
C ASN A 43 -32.54 30.97 -12.46
N GLY A 44 -31.60 31.89 -12.24
CA GLY A 44 -30.29 32.19 -12.85
C GLY A 44 -29.99 33.72 -12.87
N VAL A 45 -28.75 34.11 -13.22
CA VAL A 45 -28.29 35.47 -13.60
C VAL A 45 -28.19 36.56 -12.50
N GLN A 46 -26.95 36.98 -12.19
CA GLN A 46 -26.60 38.40 -12.02
C GLN A 46 -25.14 38.66 -12.46
N LYS A 47 -24.88 39.81 -13.10
CA LYS A 47 -23.60 40.13 -13.80
C LYS A 47 -23.40 41.66 -13.87
N TYR A 48 -22.14 42.11 -14.01
CA TYR A 48 -21.64 43.51 -14.11
C TYR A 48 -21.63 44.28 -12.76
N PHE A 49 -20.63 45.09 -12.37
CA PHE A 49 -19.46 45.77 -13.03
C PHE A 49 -18.31 45.91 -11.97
N SER A 50 -17.02 46.28 -12.20
CA SER A 50 -16.21 46.69 -13.38
C SER A 50 -14.67 46.55 -13.13
N MET A 51 -13.86 46.67 -14.21
CA MET A 51 -12.55 47.37 -14.41
C MET A 51 -11.54 47.68 -13.27
N GLN A 52 -10.19 47.74 -13.45
CA GLN A 52 -9.25 47.65 -14.61
C GLN A 52 -7.82 47.19 -14.18
N HIS A 53 -7.03 46.72 -15.17
CA HIS A 53 -5.55 46.71 -15.37
C HIS A 53 -4.98 45.29 -15.66
N LYS A 54 -4.62 44.93 -16.92
CA LYS A 54 -3.34 45.20 -17.64
C LYS A 54 -2.12 44.53 -16.94
N LEU A 55 -1.29 43.65 -17.53
CA LEU A 55 -0.85 43.48 -18.94
C LEU A 55 -0.12 42.11 -19.16
N LYS A 56 -0.39 41.40 -20.29
CA LYS A 56 0.57 40.83 -21.30
C LYS A 56 -0.01 39.61 -22.06
N PRO A 57 0.33 39.40 -23.36
CA PRO A 57 -0.32 38.40 -24.21
C PRO A 57 0.51 37.13 -24.50
N LYS A 58 -0.18 36.04 -24.90
CA LYS A 58 0.38 34.91 -25.67
C LYS A 58 0.06 35.13 -27.17
N PRO A 59 0.95 34.79 -28.12
CA PRO A 59 0.65 34.79 -29.55
C PRO A 59 0.37 33.38 -30.07
N PHE A 60 -0.78 33.16 -30.71
CA PHE A 60 -0.99 32.18 -31.80
C PHE A 60 -2.31 32.52 -32.51
N GLU A 61 -2.44 32.11 -33.78
CA GLU A 61 -3.58 32.36 -34.68
C GLU A 61 -3.85 33.82 -35.12
N MET A 62 -3.18 34.25 -36.19
CA MET A 62 -3.88 34.91 -37.31
C MET A 62 -3.04 34.86 -38.58
N CYS A 63 -3.41 34.00 -39.53
CA CYS A 63 -2.86 34.02 -40.89
C CYS A 63 -3.87 33.43 -41.89
N PHE A 64 -4.98 34.14 -42.11
CA PHE A 64 -5.88 33.90 -43.22
C PHE A 64 -6.43 35.21 -43.77
N LEU A 65 -6.66 35.24 -45.08
CA LEU A 65 -7.31 36.30 -45.86
C LEU A 65 -6.58 37.65 -45.94
N LEU A 66 -5.88 37.85 -47.06
CA LEU A 66 -6.28 38.89 -48.02
C LEU A 66 -5.63 38.61 -49.39
N ALA A 67 -6.45 38.14 -50.34
CA ALA A 67 -6.06 37.92 -51.72
C ALA A 67 -7.00 38.70 -52.64
N VAL A 68 -6.63 39.94 -53.00
CA VAL A 68 -7.31 40.71 -54.06
C VAL A 68 -6.27 41.52 -54.86
N ASN A 69 -6.19 41.21 -56.17
CA ASN A 69 -5.72 42.04 -57.29
C ASN A 69 -4.51 42.98 -57.11
N THR A 70 -3.35 42.57 -57.64
CA THR A 70 -2.65 43.33 -58.72
C THR A 70 -1.80 42.38 -59.57
N ALA A 71 -1.58 42.73 -60.84
CA ALA A 71 -0.89 41.88 -61.81
C ALA A 71 0.63 42.21 -61.94
N PHE A 72 1.40 41.22 -62.42
CA PHE A 72 2.79 41.33 -62.93
C PHE A 72 3.91 41.93 -62.04
N VAL A 73 4.74 41.07 -61.44
CA VAL A 73 6.23 41.12 -61.51
C VAL A 73 6.80 39.70 -61.27
N PRO A 74 7.67 39.12 -62.13
CA PRO A 74 8.24 37.77 -61.90
C PRO A 74 9.28 37.71 -60.75
N ALA A 75 10.08 38.77 -60.58
CA ALA A 75 11.17 38.83 -59.60
C ALA A 75 10.71 38.76 -58.13
N ALA A 76 9.50 39.25 -57.83
CA ALA A 76 8.96 39.27 -56.47
C ALA A 76 8.71 37.85 -55.92
N ARG A 77 8.39 36.86 -56.78
CA ARG A 77 8.22 35.46 -56.35
C ARG A 77 9.54 34.82 -55.90
N MET A 78 10.64 35.03 -56.63
CA MET A 78 11.95 34.50 -56.22
C MET A 78 12.40 35.09 -54.88
N LEU A 79 12.23 36.40 -54.68
CA LEU A 79 12.57 37.06 -53.41
C LEU A 79 11.69 36.58 -52.25
N PHE A 80 10.40 36.32 -52.47
CA PHE A 80 9.52 35.78 -51.43
C PHE A 80 9.86 34.33 -51.05
N PHE A 81 10.19 33.48 -52.02
CA PHE A 81 10.66 32.11 -51.73
C PHE A 81 12.04 32.07 -51.07
N MET A 82 12.98 32.95 -51.46
CA MET A 82 14.27 33.09 -50.77
C MET A 82 14.08 33.65 -49.34
N ALA A 83 13.15 34.59 -49.13
CA ALA A 83 12.84 35.10 -47.80
C ALA A 83 12.21 34.04 -46.89
N LEU A 84 11.31 33.18 -47.40
CA LEU A 84 10.81 32.04 -46.61
C LEU A 84 11.92 31.01 -46.33
N ALA A 85 12.80 30.74 -47.31
CA ALA A 85 13.92 29.81 -47.11
C ALA A 85 14.96 30.31 -46.09
N CYS A 86 15.13 31.63 -45.96
CA CYS A 86 16.03 32.23 -44.95
C CYS A 86 15.35 32.53 -43.60
N ALA A 87 14.02 32.43 -43.49
CA ALA A 87 13.28 32.68 -42.26
C ALA A 87 13.17 31.46 -41.33
N SER A 88 13.60 30.27 -41.77
CA SER A 88 13.61 29.04 -40.97
C SER A 88 15.01 28.43 -40.78
N PRO A 89 15.97 29.12 -40.14
CA PRO A 89 17.26 28.53 -39.76
C PRO A 89 17.20 27.69 -38.47
N PHE A 90 16.05 27.64 -37.77
CA PHE A 90 15.83 26.84 -36.56
C PHE A 90 14.46 26.17 -36.56
N LEU A 91 14.26 25.27 -37.52
CA LEU A 91 13.52 24.05 -37.23
C LEU A 91 14.52 22.90 -37.32
N GLU A 92 15.48 22.93 -36.39
CA GLU A 92 16.11 21.70 -35.94
C GLU A 92 14.96 20.76 -35.57
N PHE A 93 14.78 19.70 -36.36
CA PHE A 93 14.46 18.42 -35.76
C PHE A 93 15.60 18.18 -34.77
N ARG A 94 15.40 18.61 -33.53
CA ARG A 94 16.14 18.10 -32.40
C ARG A 94 15.80 16.61 -32.42
N GLU A 95 16.69 15.82 -33.01
CA GLU A 95 16.73 14.40 -32.72
C GLU A 95 16.74 14.33 -31.20
N GLU A 96 15.64 13.84 -30.63
CA GLU A 96 15.57 13.63 -29.20
C GLU A 96 16.58 12.53 -28.90
N SER A 97 17.80 12.95 -28.55
CA SER A 97 18.82 12.07 -28.00
C SER A 97 18.15 11.15 -27.00
N PRO A 98 18.33 9.82 -27.10
CA PRO A 98 17.56 8.86 -26.31
C PRO A 98 17.56 9.28 -24.84
N LYS A 99 16.37 9.40 -24.27
CA LYS A 99 16.16 9.96 -22.93
C LYS A 99 16.59 8.91 -21.92
N ILE A 100 17.85 8.93 -21.51
CA ILE A 100 18.44 7.91 -20.64
C ILE A 100 17.94 8.10 -19.20
N LEU A 101 17.23 7.10 -18.69
CA LEU A 101 16.79 7.02 -17.30
C LEU A 101 17.67 6.03 -16.54
N ASN A 102 18.67 6.54 -15.81
CA ASN A 102 19.45 5.73 -14.88
C ASN A 102 18.61 5.35 -13.65
N VAL A 103 18.42 4.05 -13.43
CA VAL A 103 17.70 3.49 -12.27
C VAL A 103 18.66 2.58 -11.51
N ALA A 104 18.93 2.88 -10.24
CA ALA A 104 19.73 1.99 -9.40
C ALA A 104 18.86 0.82 -8.91
N ILE A 105 19.38 -0.40 -9.01
CA ILE A 105 18.73 -1.60 -8.50
C ILE A 105 19.65 -2.16 -7.42
N ILE A 106 19.29 -1.93 -6.16
CA ILE A 106 20.12 -2.27 -5.00
C ILE A 106 19.60 -3.56 -4.39
N PHE A 107 20.48 -4.57 -4.33
CA PHE A 107 20.25 -5.84 -3.65
C PHE A 107 21.02 -5.85 -2.33
N SER A 108 20.34 -5.86 -1.19
CA SER A 108 20.99 -6.03 0.12
C SER A 108 20.82 -7.45 0.61
N GLY A 109 21.93 -8.15 0.86
CA GLY A 109 21.88 -9.55 1.29
C GLY A 109 22.98 -10.44 0.75
N THR A 110 23.04 -11.67 1.27
CA THR A 110 23.98 -12.71 0.81
C THR A 110 23.34 -13.73 -0.13
N SER A 111 22.00 -13.71 -0.27
CA SER A 111 21.23 -14.63 -1.11
C SER A 111 21.24 -14.26 -2.60
N TYR A 112 21.84 -13.12 -2.97
CA TYR A 112 21.86 -12.59 -4.34
C TYR A 112 23.20 -12.87 -5.05
N PRO A 113 23.35 -13.97 -5.81
CA PRO A 113 24.54 -14.17 -6.63
C PRO A 113 24.60 -13.10 -7.74
N PRO A 114 25.82 -12.64 -8.11
CA PRO A 114 26.01 -11.50 -9.02
C PRO A 114 25.53 -11.74 -10.46
N GLU A 115 25.12 -12.95 -10.80
CA GLU A 115 24.46 -13.28 -12.06
C GLU A 115 22.95 -12.96 -12.01
N SER A 116 22.28 -13.28 -10.90
CA SER A 116 20.85 -13.01 -10.69
C SER A 116 20.53 -11.51 -10.58
N ALA A 117 21.50 -10.72 -10.13
CA ALA A 117 21.40 -9.28 -9.99
C ALA A 117 21.60 -8.52 -11.32
N ARG A 118 21.97 -9.17 -12.43
CA ARG A 118 22.26 -8.48 -13.71
C ARG A 118 21.00 -8.28 -14.54
N PHE A 119 20.58 -7.03 -14.66
CA PHE A 119 19.50 -6.61 -15.55
C PHE A 119 20.10 -5.86 -16.74
N ALA A 120 19.82 -6.31 -17.97
CA ALA A 120 20.23 -5.61 -19.17
C ALA A 120 19.18 -4.55 -19.57
N PRO A 121 19.56 -3.43 -20.20
CA PRO A 121 18.62 -2.46 -20.77
C PRO A 121 17.57 -3.10 -21.72
N THR A 122 17.91 -4.23 -22.33
CA THR A 122 17.01 -5.00 -23.19
C THR A 122 15.76 -5.54 -22.49
N ALA A 123 15.78 -5.70 -21.16
CA ALA A 123 14.62 -6.08 -20.36
C ALA A 123 13.57 -4.95 -20.24
N PHE A 124 13.93 -3.71 -20.59
CA PHE A 124 13.16 -2.50 -20.34
C PHE A 124 12.86 -1.70 -21.63
N ARG A 125 12.67 -2.39 -22.76
CA ARG A 125 12.47 -1.76 -24.09
C ARG A 125 11.07 -1.18 -24.35
N ASN A 126 10.15 -1.29 -23.40
CA ASN A 126 8.73 -0.94 -23.58
C ASN A 126 8.36 0.42 -22.93
N PHE A 127 9.34 1.30 -22.71
CA PHE A 127 9.14 2.65 -22.19
C PHE A 127 9.48 3.70 -23.25
N THR A 128 8.95 4.92 -23.09
CA THR A 128 9.27 6.08 -23.95
C THR A 128 10.66 6.67 -23.67
N MET A 129 11.33 6.18 -22.63
CA MET A 129 12.68 6.54 -22.21
C MET A 129 13.57 5.29 -22.24
N GLU A 130 14.86 5.47 -22.56
CA GLU A 130 15.82 4.37 -22.52
C GLU A 130 16.26 4.13 -21.08
N VAL A 131 15.75 3.06 -20.47
CA VAL A 131 16.07 2.73 -19.08
C VAL A 131 17.44 2.06 -19.00
N ASN A 132 18.34 2.68 -18.23
CA ASN A 132 19.66 2.16 -17.90
C ASN A 132 19.67 1.60 -16.46
N PRO A 133 19.45 0.29 -16.26
CA PRO A 133 19.54 -0.34 -14.94
C PRO A 133 20.98 -0.42 -14.44
N ILE A 134 21.23 0.09 -13.23
CA ILE A 134 22.54 0.01 -12.57
C ILE A 134 22.41 -0.88 -11.34
N SER A 135 22.78 -2.15 -11.48
CA SER A 135 22.72 -3.13 -10.41
C SER A 135 23.86 -2.98 -9.41
N VAL A 136 23.52 -2.90 -8.13
CA VAL A 136 24.47 -2.80 -7.00
C VAL A 136 24.13 -3.88 -5.97
N ILE A 137 25.15 -4.49 -5.36
CA ILE A 137 24.98 -5.51 -4.31
C ILE A 137 25.65 -5.02 -3.03
N LEU A 138 24.89 -4.99 -1.93
CA LEU A 138 25.32 -4.55 -0.61
C LEU A 138 25.32 -5.73 0.35
N ASN A 139 26.51 -6.19 0.72
CA ASN A 139 26.68 -7.38 1.58
C ASN A 139 26.54 -7.08 3.08
N ASP A 140 26.47 -5.81 3.48
CA ASP A 140 26.37 -5.38 4.87
C ASP A 140 24.98 -4.79 5.15
N THR A 141 24.35 -5.28 6.21
CA THR A 141 23.00 -4.91 6.65
C THR A 141 23.03 -3.99 7.87
N ASN A 142 24.22 -3.66 8.38
CA ASN A 142 24.39 -2.70 9.46
C ASN A 142 23.80 -1.34 9.04
N PRO A 143 22.91 -0.72 9.84
CA PRO A 143 22.26 0.56 9.50
C PRO A 143 23.23 1.66 9.05
N ARG A 144 24.39 1.78 9.71
CA ARG A 144 25.39 2.78 9.38
C ARG A 144 26.08 2.48 8.04
N SER A 145 26.45 1.23 7.81
CA SER A 145 27.06 0.80 6.54
C SER A 145 26.08 0.97 5.38
N LEU A 146 24.81 0.60 5.57
CA LEU A 146 23.76 0.71 4.57
C LEU A 146 23.53 2.16 4.14
N ILE A 147 23.39 3.09 5.10
CA ILE A 147 23.28 4.53 4.80
C ILE A 147 24.50 5.01 4.00
N LEU A 148 25.71 4.69 4.46
CA LEU A 148 26.93 5.15 3.79
C LEU A 148 27.07 4.59 2.37
N GLN A 149 26.73 3.32 2.15
CA GLN A 149 26.80 2.67 0.84
C GLN A 149 25.74 3.20 -0.13
N ILE A 150 24.49 3.39 0.31
CA ILE A 150 23.44 4.00 -0.52
C ILE A 150 23.87 5.44 -0.91
N CYS A 151 24.37 6.23 0.04
CA CYS A 151 24.80 7.60 -0.25
C CYS A 151 26.05 7.68 -1.16
N ASP A 152 26.96 6.70 -1.10
CA ASP A 152 28.09 6.59 -2.03
C ASP A 152 27.60 6.26 -3.46
N VAL A 153 26.63 5.35 -3.59
CA VAL A 153 25.96 5.02 -4.86
C VAL A 153 25.22 6.22 -5.44
N LEU A 154 24.45 6.95 -4.63
CA LEU A 154 23.72 8.15 -5.04
C LEU A 154 24.67 9.27 -5.49
N SER A 155 25.73 9.55 -4.74
CA SER A 155 26.65 10.64 -5.07
C SER A 155 27.57 10.32 -6.27
N SER A 156 27.96 9.06 -6.45
CA SER A 156 28.85 8.62 -7.54
C SER A 156 28.17 8.52 -8.91
N LEU A 157 26.83 8.41 -8.96
CA LEU A 157 26.08 8.12 -10.16
C LEU A 157 24.88 9.06 -10.30
N ARG A 158 24.63 9.57 -11.51
CA ARG A 158 23.45 10.38 -11.82
C ARG A 158 22.19 9.50 -11.89
N ILE A 159 21.70 9.07 -10.73
CA ILE A 159 20.51 8.21 -10.56
C ILE A 159 19.25 9.07 -10.52
N HIS A 160 18.14 8.56 -11.07
CA HIS A 160 16.83 9.22 -11.07
C HIS A 160 15.75 8.44 -10.28
N GLY A 161 16.11 7.30 -9.71
CA GLY A 161 15.26 6.49 -8.84
C GLY A 161 15.96 5.21 -8.40
N VAL A 162 15.55 4.66 -7.26
CA VAL A 162 16.12 3.46 -6.66
C VAL A 162 15.05 2.38 -6.53
N VAL A 163 15.31 1.19 -7.05
CA VAL A 163 14.59 -0.03 -6.67
C VAL A 163 15.44 -0.73 -5.63
N PHE A 164 14.89 -0.97 -4.44
CA PHE A 164 15.58 -1.62 -3.35
C PHE A 164 14.93 -2.97 -3.05
N GLU A 165 15.73 -4.03 -3.10
CA GLU A 165 15.33 -5.35 -2.63
C GLU A 165 16.32 -5.84 -1.58
N ASP A 166 15.78 -6.46 -0.53
CA ASP A 166 16.59 -7.15 0.45
C ASP A 166 16.09 -8.56 0.77
N ASP A 167 17.05 -9.44 1.10
CA ASP A 167 16.80 -10.74 1.75
C ASP A 167 16.74 -10.59 3.28
N THR A 168 17.02 -9.38 3.76
CA THR A 168 17.22 -9.08 5.16
C THR A 168 15.87 -9.04 5.86
N ARG A 169 15.92 -9.36 7.15
CA ARG A 169 14.71 -9.56 7.98
C ARG A 169 14.46 -8.38 8.92
N THR A 170 15.18 -7.28 8.71
CA THR A 170 15.26 -6.14 9.65
C THR A 170 14.35 -5.00 9.25
N GLU A 171 13.40 -4.69 10.12
CA GLU A 171 12.37 -3.64 9.96
C GLU A 171 12.97 -2.23 9.84
N SER A 172 14.16 -2.02 10.40
CA SER A 172 14.92 -0.77 10.29
C SER A 172 15.30 -0.39 8.85
N VAL A 173 15.30 -1.33 7.90
CA VAL A 173 15.61 -1.04 6.50
C VAL A 173 14.57 -0.09 5.90
N ALA A 174 13.27 -0.31 6.14
CA ALA A 174 12.22 0.58 5.66
C ALA A 174 12.39 2.01 6.21
N GLN A 175 12.71 2.15 7.50
CA GLN A 175 12.96 3.45 8.14
C GLN A 175 14.18 4.18 7.56
N ILE A 176 15.26 3.45 7.28
CA ILE A 176 16.48 4.01 6.67
C ILE A 176 16.19 4.53 5.25
N LEU A 177 15.45 3.76 4.44
CA LEU A 177 15.10 4.14 3.07
C LEU A 177 14.15 5.34 3.06
N ASP A 178 13.18 5.37 3.97
CA ASP A 178 12.26 6.49 4.15
C ASP A 178 12.98 7.79 4.51
N PHE A 179 13.89 7.72 5.48
CA PHE A 179 14.76 8.85 5.85
C PHE A 179 15.62 9.32 4.67
N ILE A 180 16.30 8.41 3.95
CA ILE A 180 17.11 8.77 2.79
C ILE A 180 16.25 9.42 1.70
N SER A 181 15.06 8.89 1.43
CA SER A 181 14.12 9.47 0.46
C SER A 181 13.69 10.88 0.88
N ALA A 182 13.36 11.11 2.15
CA ALA A 182 13.03 12.45 2.65
C ALA A 182 14.21 13.45 2.54
N GLN A 183 15.45 13.03 2.84
CA GLN A 183 16.64 13.90 2.76
C GLN A 183 17.12 14.18 1.33
N THR A 184 16.87 13.28 0.38
CA THR A 184 17.36 13.38 -1.01
C THR A 184 16.28 13.77 -2.03
N SER A 185 15.01 13.57 -1.65
CA SER A 185 13.85 13.49 -2.55
C SER A 185 14.01 12.51 -3.71
N MET A 186 14.90 11.53 -3.56
CA MET A 186 15.03 10.40 -4.46
C MET A 186 13.80 9.49 -4.32
N PRO A 187 13.09 9.15 -5.43
CA PRO A 187 12.08 8.10 -5.39
C PRO A 187 12.73 6.75 -5.10
N ILE A 188 12.31 6.08 -4.02
CA ILE A 188 12.80 4.76 -3.62
C ILE A 188 11.62 3.80 -3.58
N ILE A 189 11.77 2.61 -4.18
CA ILE A 189 10.73 1.57 -4.17
C ILE A 189 11.24 0.33 -3.45
N GLY A 190 10.62 0.01 -2.31
CA GLY A 190 10.84 -1.26 -1.59
C GLY A 190 10.00 -2.38 -2.19
N ILE A 191 10.64 -3.45 -2.66
CA ILE A 191 9.96 -4.54 -3.41
C ILE A 191 9.93 -5.91 -2.72
N ASN A 192 10.75 -6.16 -1.69
CA ASN A 192 10.71 -7.39 -0.87
C ASN A 192 11.40 -7.16 0.48
N GLY A 193 11.41 -8.16 1.38
CA GLY A 193 12.24 -8.15 2.58
C GLY A 193 11.84 -7.09 3.61
N GLY A 194 12.82 -6.60 4.38
CA GLY A 194 12.67 -5.50 5.33
C GLY A 194 12.19 -4.20 4.69
N SER A 195 12.59 -3.92 3.44
CA SER A 195 12.09 -2.76 2.68
C SER A 195 10.62 -2.86 2.25
N ALA A 196 9.99 -4.04 2.38
CA ALA A 196 8.57 -4.26 2.14
C ALA A 196 7.73 -4.43 3.43
N ILE A 197 8.33 -4.29 4.62
CA ILE A 197 7.59 -4.26 5.90
C ILE A 197 6.90 -2.90 6.05
N VAL A 198 5.67 -2.91 6.56
CA VAL A 198 4.87 -1.68 6.73
C VAL A 198 5.56 -0.74 7.72
N LEU A 199 5.58 0.54 7.38
CA LEU A 199 6.16 1.61 8.17
C LEU A 199 5.12 2.71 8.32
N THR A 200 4.64 2.90 9.56
CA THR A 200 3.67 3.92 9.90
C THR A 200 4.11 4.64 11.18
N PRO A 201 4.13 5.99 11.21
CA PRO A 201 4.04 6.91 10.07
C PRO A 201 5.33 6.94 9.22
N LYS A 202 5.26 7.57 8.04
CA LYS A 202 6.43 7.92 7.19
C LYS A 202 6.85 9.38 7.37
N GLU A 203 8.10 9.67 7.00
CA GLU A 203 8.67 11.02 7.00
C GLU A 203 8.03 11.94 5.95
N LYS A 204 7.78 13.19 6.36
CA LYS A 204 7.07 14.16 5.50
C LYS A 204 7.91 14.57 4.30
N GLY A 205 7.35 14.41 3.11
CA GLY A 205 8.06 14.68 1.85
C GLY A 205 8.94 13.52 1.37
N SER A 206 8.95 12.39 2.08
CA SER A 206 9.48 11.13 1.56
C SER A 206 8.75 10.72 0.28
N THR A 207 9.48 10.14 -0.67
CA THR A 207 8.93 9.45 -1.85
C THR A 207 9.36 7.97 -1.79
N PHE A 208 9.29 7.38 -0.60
CA PHE A 208 9.54 5.96 -0.36
C PHE A 208 8.26 5.13 -0.50
N LEU A 209 8.14 4.49 -1.66
CA LEU A 209 6.99 3.71 -2.09
C LEU A 209 7.18 2.22 -1.79
N GLN A 210 6.12 1.51 -1.41
CA GLN A 210 6.20 0.08 -1.06
C GLN A 210 5.14 -0.73 -1.81
N LEU A 211 5.55 -1.86 -2.40
CA LEU A 211 4.64 -2.78 -3.10
C LEU A 211 3.81 -3.68 -2.17
N GLY A 212 3.97 -3.50 -0.85
CA GLY A 212 3.18 -4.14 0.19
C GLY A 212 1.81 -3.49 0.38
N ALA A 213 1.02 -4.08 1.28
CA ALA A 213 -0.27 -3.55 1.74
C ALA A 213 -0.08 -2.74 3.03
N SER A 214 -0.77 -1.61 3.19
CA SER A 214 -0.74 -0.84 4.44
C SER A 214 -1.37 -1.61 5.62
N THR A 215 -1.13 -1.17 6.85
CA THR A 215 -1.77 -1.73 8.06
C THR A 215 -3.29 -1.64 7.97
N GLU A 216 -3.82 -0.51 7.51
CA GLU A 216 -5.25 -0.27 7.26
C GLU A 216 -5.83 -1.30 6.27
N GLN A 217 -5.18 -1.52 5.13
CA GLN A 217 -5.63 -2.47 4.12
C GLN A 217 -5.58 -3.93 4.60
N GLN A 218 -4.55 -4.29 5.38
CA GLN A 218 -4.48 -5.61 6.02
C GLN A 218 -5.64 -5.78 7.02
N LEU A 219 -5.92 -4.76 7.83
CA LEU A 219 -7.04 -4.76 8.76
C LEU A 219 -8.38 -4.88 8.03
N GLN A 220 -8.61 -4.12 6.96
CA GLN A 220 -9.84 -4.21 6.16
C GLN A 220 -10.12 -5.66 5.74
N VAL A 221 -9.15 -6.34 5.10
CA VAL A 221 -9.30 -7.74 4.70
C VAL A 221 -9.50 -8.69 5.89
N ILE A 222 -8.85 -8.41 7.03
CA ILE A 222 -9.06 -9.22 8.24
C ILE A 222 -10.49 -9.05 8.76
N PHE A 223 -11.03 -7.83 8.80
CA PHE A 223 -12.41 -7.58 9.24
C PHE A 223 -13.45 -8.22 8.30
N GLU A 224 -13.21 -8.22 6.99
CA GLU A 224 -14.02 -8.95 6.00
C GLU A 224 -13.97 -10.48 6.25
N VAL A 225 -12.81 -11.03 6.64
CA VAL A 225 -12.68 -12.43 7.08
C VAL A 225 -13.41 -12.68 8.41
N LEU A 226 -13.39 -11.73 9.35
CA LEU A 226 -14.15 -11.84 10.60
C LEU A 226 -15.66 -11.83 10.32
N GLU A 227 -16.13 -11.01 9.38
CA GLU A 227 -17.55 -10.96 8.98
C GLU A 227 -17.99 -12.25 8.28
N GLU A 228 -17.23 -12.73 7.28
CA GLU A 228 -17.52 -13.97 6.54
C GLU A 228 -17.63 -15.20 7.46
N TYR A 229 -16.91 -15.24 8.58
CA TYR A 229 -17.02 -16.32 9.60
C TYR A 229 -17.88 -15.97 10.83
N ASP A 230 -18.53 -14.81 10.86
CA ASP A 230 -19.34 -14.31 12.00
C ASP A 230 -18.56 -14.21 13.33
N TRP A 231 -17.26 -13.93 13.24
CA TRP A 231 -16.31 -13.78 14.34
C TRP A 231 -16.35 -12.36 14.95
N THR A 232 -17.53 -11.97 15.46
CA THR A 232 -17.81 -10.60 15.92
C THR A 232 -17.12 -10.18 17.24
N ALA A 233 -16.57 -11.11 18.01
CA ALA A 233 -15.95 -10.84 19.32
C ALA A 233 -14.43 -11.11 19.33
N PHE A 234 -13.65 -10.05 19.50
CA PHE A 234 -12.19 -10.08 19.42
C PHE A 234 -11.52 -9.20 20.49
N ALA A 235 -10.20 -9.34 20.62
CA ALA A 235 -9.35 -8.47 21.43
C ALA A 235 -8.09 -8.09 20.65
N VAL A 236 -7.57 -6.91 20.96
CA VAL A 236 -6.39 -6.34 20.31
C VAL A 236 -5.20 -6.50 21.23
N ILE A 237 -4.07 -6.96 20.68
CA ILE A 237 -2.81 -7.14 21.39
C ILE A 237 -1.74 -6.43 20.59
N THR A 238 -0.93 -5.61 21.23
CA THR A 238 0.19 -4.96 20.57
C THR A 238 1.40 -4.80 21.48
N THR A 239 2.59 -4.69 20.91
CA THR A 239 3.81 -4.30 21.64
C THR A 239 4.02 -2.79 21.56
N LEU A 240 5.19 -2.28 21.92
CA LEU A 240 5.59 -0.88 21.69
C LEU A 240 6.22 -0.70 20.29
N PHE A 241 5.82 -1.54 19.32
CA PHE A 241 6.32 -1.49 17.95
C PHE A 241 5.80 -0.21 17.24
N PRO A 242 6.63 0.53 16.47
CA PRO A 242 6.19 1.77 15.81
C PRO A 242 4.91 1.59 14.98
N GLY A 243 4.01 2.57 15.07
CA GLY A 243 2.68 2.51 14.46
C GLY A 243 1.61 1.75 15.28
N TYR A 244 1.89 1.34 16.53
CA TYR A 244 0.88 0.68 17.36
C TYR A 244 -0.34 1.55 17.68
N GLU A 245 -0.17 2.87 17.77
CA GLU A 245 -1.26 3.82 18.02
C GLU A 245 -2.16 3.91 16.78
N ASP A 246 -1.58 4.14 15.59
CA ASP A 246 -2.30 4.11 14.32
C ASP A 246 -3.05 2.78 14.12
N PHE A 247 -2.41 1.64 14.44
CA PHE A 247 -3.03 0.31 14.38
C PHE A 247 -4.28 0.18 15.26
N VAL A 248 -4.29 0.78 16.46
CA VAL A 248 -5.47 0.81 17.33
C VAL A 248 -6.53 1.75 16.77
N ASP A 249 -6.15 2.95 16.34
CA ASP A 249 -7.06 3.94 15.76
C ASP A 249 -7.77 3.42 14.50
N TYR A 250 -7.07 2.69 13.62
CA TYR A 250 -7.69 2.01 12.47
C TYR A 250 -8.73 0.97 12.89
N ILE A 251 -8.49 0.22 13.96
CA ILE A 251 -9.46 -0.76 14.48
C ILE A 251 -10.69 -0.05 15.03
N GLU A 252 -10.52 1.03 15.80
CA GLU A 252 -11.65 1.82 16.32
C GLU A 252 -12.49 2.41 15.17
N LEU A 253 -11.84 2.95 14.13
CA LEU A 253 -12.52 3.47 12.93
C LEU A 253 -13.30 2.38 12.17
N LEU A 254 -12.72 1.19 11.99
CA LEU A 254 -13.40 0.05 11.35
C LEU A 254 -14.57 -0.49 12.20
N THR A 255 -14.48 -0.43 13.53
CA THR A 255 -15.58 -0.88 14.39
C THR A 255 -16.71 0.14 14.49
N ASP A 256 -16.40 1.43 14.65
CA ASP A 256 -17.39 2.49 14.87
C ASP A 256 -18.18 2.85 13.60
N SER A 257 -17.58 2.66 12.42
CA SER A 257 -18.25 2.88 11.13
C SER A 257 -19.16 1.72 10.70
N SER A 258 -19.15 0.59 11.43
CA SER A 258 -19.78 -0.66 11.00
C SER A 258 -21.12 -0.95 11.69
N PHE A 259 -22.08 -1.46 10.91
CA PHE A 259 -23.39 -1.90 11.42
C PHE A 259 -23.39 -3.30 12.06
N ILE A 260 -22.24 -4.00 12.06
CA ILE A 260 -22.12 -5.41 12.44
C ILE A 260 -22.29 -5.64 13.95
N GLY A 261 -22.04 -4.63 14.78
CA GLY A 261 -22.15 -4.71 16.24
C GLY A 261 -20.96 -5.41 16.89
N TRP A 262 -19.74 -5.05 16.49
CA TRP A 262 -18.49 -5.66 16.95
C TRP A 262 -18.33 -5.62 18.49
N GLU A 263 -18.01 -6.76 19.09
CA GLU A 263 -17.64 -6.85 20.50
C GLU A 263 -16.13 -6.69 20.70
N HIS A 264 -15.63 -5.46 20.56
CA HIS A 264 -14.24 -5.14 20.90
C HIS A 264 -14.02 -5.29 22.41
N ARG A 265 -13.32 -6.35 22.84
CA ARG A 265 -13.05 -6.64 24.27
C ARG A 265 -11.79 -5.95 24.81
N GLY A 266 -11.37 -4.85 24.16
CA GLY A 266 -10.29 -3.97 24.57
C GLY A 266 -8.91 -4.31 24.02
N VAL A 267 -7.98 -3.38 24.29
CA VAL A 267 -6.59 -3.37 23.82
C VAL A 267 -5.63 -3.74 24.95
N LEU A 268 -4.69 -4.63 24.67
CA LEU A 268 -3.58 -4.99 25.55
C LEU A 268 -2.24 -4.58 24.94
N THR A 269 -1.66 -3.49 25.44
CA THR A 269 -0.28 -3.10 25.11
C THR A 269 0.72 -3.84 26.01
N LEU A 270 1.67 -4.52 25.39
CA LEU A 270 2.70 -5.35 26.01
C LEU A 270 4.05 -4.64 25.99
N ASN A 271 4.59 -4.31 27.16
CA ASN A 271 6.02 -3.96 27.24
C ASN A 271 6.85 -5.23 27.54
N LEU A 272 7.67 -5.63 26.57
CA LEU A 272 8.50 -6.83 26.64
C LEU A 272 9.87 -6.58 27.31
N THR A 273 10.33 -5.32 27.43
CA THR A 273 11.62 -5.01 28.08
C THR A 273 11.63 -5.31 29.57
N ASP A 274 10.46 -5.21 30.21
CA ASP A 274 10.32 -5.23 31.67
C ASP A 274 10.01 -6.63 32.24
N ASP A 275 9.93 -7.66 31.39
CA ASP A 275 9.61 -9.03 31.79
C ASP A 275 10.52 -10.08 31.13
N PRO A 276 11.81 -10.13 31.50
CA PRO A 276 12.73 -11.18 31.02
C PRO A 276 12.31 -12.60 31.46
N SER A 277 11.34 -12.73 32.37
CA SER A 277 10.81 -14.01 32.84
C SER A 277 9.60 -14.51 32.04
N GLY A 278 8.96 -13.65 31.25
CA GLY A 278 7.69 -13.91 30.56
C GLY A 278 6.47 -14.14 31.49
N VAL A 279 6.61 -14.01 32.81
CA VAL A 279 5.54 -14.32 33.79
C VAL A 279 4.43 -13.27 33.77
N LYS A 280 4.78 -11.99 33.66
CA LYS A 280 3.83 -10.88 33.57
C LYS A 280 3.09 -10.94 32.23
N LEU A 281 3.82 -11.16 31.13
CA LEU A 281 3.29 -11.40 29.78
C LEU A 281 2.28 -12.56 29.78
N LYS A 282 2.68 -13.72 30.31
CA LYS A 282 1.84 -14.93 30.41
C LYS A 282 0.57 -14.72 31.23
N ARG A 283 0.63 -13.91 32.30
CA ARG A 283 -0.56 -13.52 33.07
C ARG A 283 -1.48 -12.62 32.25
N GLN A 284 -0.95 -11.55 31.65
CA GLN A 284 -1.75 -10.60 30.85
C GLN A 284 -2.44 -11.28 29.66
N LEU A 285 -1.75 -12.19 28.97
CA LEU A 285 -2.35 -12.96 27.86
C LEU A 285 -3.53 -13.87 28.32
N ARG A 286 -3.51 -14.36 29.57
CA ARG A 286 -4.59 -15.17 30.16
C ARG A 286 -5.80 -14.35 30.62
N GLU A 287 -5.67 -13.04 30.76
CA GLU A 287 -6.77 -12.15 31.12
C GLU A 287 -7.70 -11.91 29.91
N ILE A 288 -7.22 -12.18 28.69
CA ILE A 288 -7.98 -12.12 27.45
C ILE A 288 -8.86 -13.37 27.31
N THR A 289 -10.16 -13.22 27.48
CA THR A 289 -11.15 -14.32 27.48
C THR A 289 -11.72 -14.68 26.11
N VAL A 290 -11.55 -13.84 25.08
CA VAL A 290 -12.07 -14.08 23.72
C VAL A 290 -11.34 -15.20 22.99
N GLN A 291 -11.90 -15.65 21.86
CA GLN A 291 -11.27 -16.64 20.98
C GLN A 291 -10.35 -15.97 19.95
N VAL A 292 -10.79 -14.87 19.32
CA VAL A 292 -10.07 -14.14 18.28
C VAL A 292 -9.14 -13.08 18.88
N ARG A 293 -7.88 -13.05 18.44
CA ARG A 293 -6.86 -12.08 18.83
C ARG A 293 -6.18 -11.48 17.59
N LEU A 294 -6.16 -10.16 17.52
CA LEU A 294 -5.36 -9.39 16.57
C LEU A 294 -4.03 -9.05 17.25
N LEU A 295 -2.90 -9.38 16.63
CA LEU A 295 -1.56 -9.11 17.14
C LEU A 295 -0.78 -8.19 16.20
N TYR A 296 -0.31 -7.06 16.73
CA TYR A 296 0.62 -6.13 16.05
C TYR A 296 1.92 -6.00 16.84
N CYS A 297 2.99 -6.56 16.32
CA CYS A 297 4.33 -6.52 16.91
C CYS A 297 5.40 -6.77 15.84
N SER A 298 6.66 -6.50 16.16
CA SER A 298 7.79 -6.89 15.30
C SER A 298 7.90 -8.41 15.15
N ARG A 299 8.65 -8.83 14.13
CA ARG A 299 8.98 -10.24 13.86
C ARG A 299 9.72 -10.89 15.04
N GLU A 300 10.67 -10.19 15.63
CA GLU A 300 11.48 -10.67 16.76
C GLU A 300 10.65 -10.81 18.04
N GLU A 301 9.76 -9.84 18.32
CA GLU A 301 8.86 -9.89 19.47
C GLU A 301 7.82 -11.02 19.36
N ALA A 302 7.35 -11.31 18.15
CA ALA A 302 6.34 -12.34 17.90
C ALA A 302 6.74 -13.71 18.45
N ASP A 303 8.00 -14.12 18.33
CA ASP A 303 8.45 -15.42 18.85
C ASP A 303 8.34 -15.48 20.39
N GLY A 304 8.72 -14.40 21.08
CA GLY A 304 8.55 -14.25 22.53
C GLY A 304 7.08 -14.24 22.97
N VAL A 305 6.23 -13.49 22.27
CA VAL A 305 4.78 -13.44 22.52
C VAL A 305 4.13 -14.81 22.34
N PHE A 306 4.40 -15.49 21.22
CA PHE A 306 3.81 -16.81 20.95
C PHE A 306 4.40 -17.91 21.82
N LYS A 307 5.64 -17.81 22.27
CA LYS A 307 6.19 -18.69 23.30
C LYS A 307 5.37 -18.62 24.58
N ALA A 308 5.14 -17.42 25.09
CA ALA A 308 4.33 -17.19 26.29
C ALA A 308 2.88 -17.63 26.08
N ALA A 309 2.28 -17.36 24.91
CA ALA A 309 0.95 -17.84 24.56
C ALA A 309 0.85 -19.37 24.52
N ARG A 310 1.85 -20.05 23.94
CA ARG A 310 1.93 -21.52 23.86
C ARG A 310 2.00 -22.13 25.25
N GLU A 311 2.87 -21.61 26.11
CA GLU A 311 2.95 -22.05 27.51
C GLU A 311 1.73 -21.66 28.37
N ALA A 312 0.95 -20.66 27.95
CA ALA A 312 -0.31 -20.29 28.57
C ALA A 312 -1.46 -21.23 28.18
N GLY A 313 -1.32 -21.98 27.08
CA GLY A 313 -2.36 -22.81 26.47
C GLY A 313 -3.20 -22.09 25.41
N LEU A 314 -2.79 -20.89 24.98
CA LEU A 314 -3.55 -19.97 24.13
C LEU A 314 -3.32 -20.16 22.62
N THR A 315 -2.58 -21.21 22.23
CA THR A 315 -2.27 -21.57 20.84
C THR A 315 -2.96 -22.85 20.39
N GLY A 316 -3.97 -23.31 21.15
CA GLY A 316 -4.78 -24.48 20.81
C GLY A 316 -5.94 -24.15 19.85
N PRO A 317 -6.67 -25.16 19.35
CA PRO A 317 -7.74 -24.99 18.34
C PRO A 317 -8.97 -24.18 18.79
N GLY A 318 -9.04 -23.79 20.07
CA GLY A 318 -10.07 -22.87 20.60
C GLY A 318 -9.70 -21.39 20.50
N TYR A 319 -8.57 -21.05 19.86
CA TYR A 319 -8.05 -19.70 19.76
C TYR A 319 -7.61 -19.40 18.33
N ILE A 320 -8.00 -18.22 17.83
CA ILE A 320 -7.69 -17.73 16.50
C ILE A 320 -6.76 -16.53 16.66
N TRP A 321 -5.66 -16.54 15.91
CA TRP A 321 -4.67 -15.47 15.92
C TRP A 321 -4.52 -14.90 14.51
N PHE A 322 -4.54 -13.57 14.42
CA PHE A 322 -4.18 -12.81 13.24
C PHE A 322 -2.93 -11.99 13.56
N MET A 323 -1.95 -11.95 12.65
CA MET A 323 -0.84 -11.01 12.72
C MET A 323 -0.94 -9.95 11.62
N VAL A 324 -0.72 -8.69 12.02
CA VAL A 324 -0.84 -7.48 11.19
C VAL A 324 0.49 -6.72 11.17
N GLY A 325 0.78 -6.00 10.09
CA GLY A 325 1.94 -5.11 9.92
C GLY A 325 3.23 -5.84 9.53
N THR A 326 3.52 -6.96 10.19
CA THR A 326 4.73 -7.76 9.97
C THR A 326 4.55 -8.79 8.85
N ASN A 327 5.39 -8.70 7.82
CA ASN A 327 5.42 -9.68 6.72
C ASN A 327 6.10 -10.99 7.18
N LEU A 328 5.31 -12.04 7.48
CA LEU A 328 5.83 -13.38 7.80
C LEU A 328 5.90 -14.35 6.61
N GLY A 329 5.11 -14.13 5.55
CA GLY A 329 4.98 -15.07 4.43
C GLY A 329 6.05 -14.94 3.36
N GLY A 330 6.65 -13.75 3.20
CA GLY A 330 7.64 -13.45 2.16
C GLY A 330 9.07 -13.94 2.43
N THR A 331 9.32 -14.76 3.45
CA THR A 331 10.68 -15.16 3.85
C THR A 331 10.78 -16.65 4.21
N ASP A 332 11.90 -17.29 3.83
CA ASP A 332 12.18 -18.70 4.14
C ASP A 332 12.39 -18.98 5.64
N TYR A 333 12.59 -17.94 6.47
CA TYR A 333 12.75 -18.06 7.91
C TYR A 333 11.41 -17.92 8.66
N MET A 334 11.02 -18.98 9.36
CA MET A 334 9.80 -19.07 10.16
C MET A 334 10.11 -19.19 11.67
N PRO A 335 9.70 -18.23 12.51
CA PRO A 335 9.90 -18.30 13.97
C PRO A 335 9.32 -19.59 14.59
N GLU A 336 10.03 -20.18 15.55
CA GLU A 336 9.71 -21.51 16.09
C GLU A 336 8.34 -21.52 16.78
N HIS A 337 8.04 -20.45 17.51
CA HIS A 337 6.91 -20.43 18.42
C HIS A 337 5.55 -20.07 17.78
N LEU A 338 5.51 -19.71 16.49
CA LEU A 338 4.24 -19.46 15.76
C LEU A 338 3.24 -20.62 15.90
N PRO A 339 1.94 -20.34 16.10
CA PRO A 339 0.90 -21.35 16.20
C PRO A 339 0.39 -21.80 14.83
N VAL A 340 0.02 -23.08 14.72
CA VAL A 340 -0.74 -23.59 13.57
C VAL A 340 -2.12 -22.91 13.56
N GLY A 341 -2.58 -22.46 12.39
CA GLY A 341 -3.76 -21.63 12.26
C GLY A 341 -3.55 -20.15 12.57
N LEU A 342 -2.29 -19.67 12.61
CA LEU A 342 -1.99 -18.23 12.54
C LEU A 342 -2.38 -17.71 11.15
N PHE A 343 -3.21 -16.68 11.10
CA PHE A 343 -3.59 -15.96 9.88
C PHE A 343 -2.76 -14.67 9.71
N THR A 344 -2.48 -14.29 8.47
CA THR A 344 -1.93 -12.97 8.12
C THR A 344 -2.33 -12.60 6.68
N VAL A 345 -2.29 -11.31 6.35
CA VAL A 345 -2.67 -10.77 5.05
C VAL A 345 -1.46 -10.13 4.38
N LEU A 346 -1.18 -10.51 3.13
CA LEU A 346 -0.06 -10.00 2.34
C LEU A 346 -0.51 -9.58 0.95
N SER A 347 0.31 -8.77 0.26
CA SER A 347 0.11 -8.51 -1.17
C SER A 347 0.30 -9.79 -1.98
N ALA A 348 -0.60 -10.05 -2.95
CA ALA A 348 -0.61 -11.27 -3.76
C ALA A 348 0.72 -11.51 -4.53
N GLY A 349 1.50 -10.45 -4.76
CA GLY A 349 2.84 -10.51 -5.35
C GLY A 349 3.93 -11.12 -4.45
N TRP A 350 3.62 -11.58 -3.23
CA TRP A 350 4.63 -12.18 -2.32
C TRP A 350 5.34 -13.43 -2.89
N LYS A 351 4.71 -14.14 -3.84
CA LYS A 351 5.33 -15.26 -4.59
C LYS A 351 5.88 -14.85 -5.96
N ASP A 352 5.83 -13.57 -6.35
CA ASP A 352 6.45 -13.13 -7.60
C ASP A 352 7.98 -13.30 -7.52
N ASN A 353 8.57 -13.76 -8.61
CA ASN A 353 10.02 -13.95 -8.67
C ASN A 353 10.77 -12.60 -8.70
N LEU A 354 12.04 -12.63 -8.30
CA LEU A 354 12.98 -11.50 -8.30
C LEU A 354 12.88 -10.65 -9.58
N HIS A 355 12.92 -11.30 -10.75
CA HIS A 355 12.90 -10.59 -12.02
C HIS A 355 11.61 -9.78 -12.24
N ARG A 356 10.44 -10.35 -11.90
CA ARG A 356 9.15 -9.66 -12.01
C ARG A 356 9.01 -8.53 -10.99
N ARG A 357 9.46 -8.72 -9.75
CA ARG A 357 9.43 -7.65 -8.72
C ARG A 357 10.28 -6.46 -9.14
N VAL A 358 11.52 -6.71 -9.58
CA VAL A 358 12.41 -5.67 -10.13
C VAL A 358 11.81 -5.04 -11.37
N GLN A 359 11.21 -5.82 -12.28
CA GLN A 359 10.57 -5.28 -13.48
C GLN A 359 9.42 -4.32 -13.15
N ASN A 360 8.59 -4.65 -12.16
CA ASN A 360 7.52 -3.78 -11.68
C ASN A 360 8.09 -2.50 -11.04
N GLY A 361 9.08 -2.60 -10.16
CA GLY A 361 9.74 -1.44 -9.54
C GLY A 361 10.36 -0.49 -10.58
N VAL A 362 11.13 -1.02 -11.52
CA VAL A 362 11.72 -0.21 -12.61
C VAL A 362 10.64 0.41 -13.49
N ALA A 363 9.54 -0.30 -13.77
CA ALA A 363 8.43 0.24 -14.54
C ALA A 363 7.73 1.42 -13.86
N ILE A 364 7.56 1.35 -12.53
CA ILE A 364 6.97 2.44 -11.73
C ILE A 364 7.86 3.69 -11.79
N ILE A 365 9.19 3.55 -11.63
CA ILE A 365 10.12 4.67 -11.77
C ILE A 365 10.09 5.24 -13.19
N ALA A 366 10.08 4.40 -14.22
CA ALA A 366 9.99 4.84 -15.61
C ALA A 366 8.69 5.58 -15.92
N LYS A 367 7.56 5.16 -15.34
CA LYS A 367 6.26 5.83 -15.51
C LYS A 367 6.16 7.15 -14.73
N GLY A 368 6.68 7.20 -13.50
CA GLY A 368 6.80 8.45 -12.75
C GLY A 368 7.71 9.46 -13.44
N ALA A 369 8.83 9.01 -14.01
CA ALA A 369 9.74 9.83 -14.81
C ALA A 369 9.10 10.33 -16.11
N GLU A 370 8.32 9.49 -16.80
CA GLU A 370 7.53 9.89 -17.97
C GLU A 370 6.51 11.00 -17.63
N ALA A 371 5.84 10.89 -16.48
CA ALA A 371 4.90 11.91 -16.00
C ALA A 371 5.63 13.21 -15.60
N LEU A 372 6.74 13.14 -14.87
CA LEU A 372 7.61 14.29 -14.55
C LEU A 372 8.08 15.01 -15.82
N TYR A 373 8.56 14.26 -16.82
CA TYR A 373 9.05 14.80 -18.07
C TYR A 373 7.93 15.47 -18.89
N LYS A 374 6.71 14.94 -18.85
CA LYS A 374 5.55 15.53 -19.52
C LYS A 374 5.19 16.91 -18.98
N ASP A 375 5.35 17.13 -17.68
CA ASP A 375 5.03 18.40 -17.01
C ASP A 375 6.19 19.41 -17.10
N TYR A 376 7.43 18.97 -16.87
CA TYR A 376 8.60 19.87 -16.79
C TYR A 376 9.44 19.96 -18.08
N GLY A 377 9.31 19.01 -19.01
CA GLY A 377 10.14 18.90 -20.22
C GLY A 377 11.54 18.32 -19.98
N PHE A 378 11.87 17.97 -18.73
CA PHE A 378 13.10 17.29 -18.31
C PHE A 378 12.84 16.45 -17.05
N ILE A 379 13.71 15.48 -16.76
CA ILE A 379 13.72 14.78 -15.47
C ILE A 379 14.63 15.58 -14.53
N PRO A 380 14.17 15.99 -13.34
CA PRO A 380 14.99 16.75 -12.41
C PRO A 380 16.16 15.93 -11.86
N GLU A 381 17.24 16.62 -11.51
CA GLU A 381 18.32 16.05 -10.71
C GLU A 381 17.94 16.15 -9.24
N PHE A 382 17.78 14.99 -8.58
CA PHE A 382 17.53 14.89 -7.15
C PHE A 382 18.80 15.20 -6.35
N ASN A 383 18.67 15.51 -5.06
CA ASN A 383 19.83 15.76 -4.22
C ASN A 383 20.63 14.45 -4.04
N ASN A 384 21.80 14.37 -4.66
CA ASN A 384 22.62 13.17 -4.69
C ASN A 384 23.65 13.10 -3.56
N ASP A 385 23.88 14.20 -2.83
CA ASP A 385 24.67 14.20 -1.60
C ASP A 385 23.78 14.17 -0.37
N CYS A 386 23.69 12.99 0.26
CA CYS A 386 23.02 12.84 1.55
C CYS A 386 23.58 13.76 2.65
N ARG A 387 24.77 14.35 2.50
CA ARG A 387 25.36 15.24 3.51
C ARG A 387 24.87 16.69 3.43
N ALA A 388 24.29 17.09 2.29
CA ALA A 388 23.73 18.42 2.10
C ALA A 388 22.22 18.40 2.38
N PRO A 389 21.67 19.34 3.16
CA PRO A 389 20.22 19.46 3.31
C PRO A 389 19.59 19.82 1.97
N ASN A 390 18.44 19.22 1.67
CA ASN A 390 17.75 19.45 0.40
C ASN A 390 17.25 20.91 0.30
N LEU A 391 17.80 21.66 -0.66
CA LEU A 391 17.43 23.04 -0.95
C LEU A 391 16.40 23.17 -2.07
N THR A 392 15.92 22.06 -2.65
CA THR A 392 14.98 22.09 -3.77
C THR A 392 13.54 22.19 -3.28
N HIS A 393 12.87 23.30 -3.62
CA HIS A 393 11.42 23.48 -3.42
C HIS A 393 10.54 22.56 -4.31
N MET A 394 11.15 21.58 -4.99
CA MET A 394 10.47 20.56 -5.80
C MET A 394 9.84 19.45 -4.94
N ASN A 395 10.16 19.41 -3.64
CA ASN A 395 9.69 18.40 -2.69
C ASN A 395 8.17 18.40 -2.52
N GLU A 396 7.54 19.57 -2.56
CA GLU A 396 6.09 19.68 -2.50
C GLU A 396 5.49 19.11 -3.80
N ASN A 397 4.89 17.93 -3.67
CA ASN A 397 4.19 17.17 -4.70
C ASN A 397 5.04 16.30 -5.66
N LEU A 398 6.24 15.85 -5.32
CA LEU A 398 6.93 14.85 -6.16
C LEU A 398 6.18 13.50 -6.17
N HIS A 399 5.57 13.15 -5.03
CA HIS A 399 4.73 11.97 -4.86
C HIS A 399 3.57 11.89 -5.87
N ARG A 400 2.98 13.03 -6.28
CA ARG A 400 1.83 13.07 -7.22
C ARG A 400 2.06 12.33 -8.54
N TYR A 401 3.32 12.25 -8.98
CA TYR A 401 3.71 11.57 -10.22
C TYR A 401 3.65 10.03 -10.11
N PHE A 402 3.43 9.50 -8.90
CA PHE A 402 3.25 8.09 -8.59
C PHE A 402 1.81 7.72 -8.20
N MET A 403 0.92 8.70 -8.03
CA MET A 403 -0.51 8.49 -7.71
C MET A 403 -1.35 7.88 -8.84
N ASN A 404 -0.83 7.80 -10.07
CA ASN A 404 -1.52 7.19 -11.20
C ASN A 404 -0.51 6.48 -12.10
N ILE A 405 -0.27 5.19 -11.82
CA ILE A 405 0.68 4.37 -12.58
C ILE A 405 0.03 3.05 -12.93
N SER A 406 -0.11 2.79 -14.23
CA SER A 406 -0.55 1.48 -14.77
C SER A 406 0.58 0.80 -15.53
N TRP A 407 0.85 -0.47 -15.25
CA TRP A 407 1.86 -1.27 -15.95
C TRP A 407 1.41 -2.72 -16.15
N GLY A 408 1.64 -3.27 -17.34
CA GLY A 408 1.35 -4.69 -17.63
C GLY A 408 -0.13 -5.10 -17.50
N GLY A 409 -1.06 -4.14 -17.57
CA GLY A 409 -2.49 -4.38 -17.31
C GLY A 409 -2.88 -4.37 -15.83
N LYS A 410 -1.94 -4.08 -14.93
CA LYS A 410 -2.16 -3.92 -13.48
C LYS A 410 -2.04 -2.45 -13.07
N ASP A 411 -2.83 -2.06 -12.07
CA ASP A 411 -2.72 -0.79 -11.37
C ASP A 411 -1.62 -0.85 -10.30
N PHE A 412 -0.74 0.15 -10.31
CA PHE A 412 0.35 0.39 -9.37
C PHE A 412 0.29 1.83 -8.83
N SER A 413 -0.91 2.43 -8.78
CA SER A 413 -1.14 3.76 -8.20
C SER A 413 -0.95 3.77 -6.69
N PHE A 414 -0.29 4.81 -6.17
CA PHE A 414 0.05 4.94 -4.74
C PHE A 414 -0.80 6.00 -4.00
N ASN A 415 -1.18 5.72 -2.75
CA ASN A 415 -1.79 6.68 -1.82
C ASN A 415 -0.75 7.66 -1.26
N GLU A 416 -1.17 8.72 -0.58
CA GLU A 416 -0.26 9.76 -0.04
C GLU A 416 0.83 9.18 0.88
N ASP A 417 0.54 8.10 1.60
CA ASP A 417 1.49 7.35 2.45
C ASP A 417 2.41 6.39 1.69
N GLY A 418 2.40 6.39 0.35
CA GLY A 418 3.33 5.58 -0.46
C GLY A 418 3.04 4.07 -0.49
N TYR A 419 1.83 3.65 -0.12
CA TYR A 419 1.30 2.30 -0.33
C TYR A 419 0.44 2.23 -1.59
N LEU A 420 0.31 1.05 -2.19
CA LEU A 420 -0.59 0.84 -3.32
C LEU A 420 -2.04 1.14 -2.91
N ILE A 421 -2.84 1.82 -3.74
CA ILE A 421 -4.25 2.13 -3.43
C ILE A 421 -5.12 0.87 -3.48
N ASN A 422 -5.01 0.08 -4.56
CA ASN A 422 -5.81 -1.11 -4.81
C ASN A 422 -4.93 -2.36 -4.99
N PRO A 423 -4.16 -2.79 -3.98
CA PRO A 423 -3.38 -4.01 -4.08
C PRO A 423 -4.32 -5.24 -4.11
N ALA A 424 -4.01 -6.21 -4.97
CA ALA A 424 -4.52 -7.57 -4.81
C ALA A 424 -3.90 -8.17 -3.54
N LEU A 425 -4.72 -8.65 -2.62
CA LEU A 425 -4.30 -9.18 -1.32
C LEU A 425 -4.66 -10.66 -1.19
N VAL A 426 -3.95 -11.37 -0.33
CA VAL A 426 -4.20 -12.78 -0.02
C VAL A 426 -4.15 -13.01 1.48
N VAL A 427 -5.13 -13.77 1.97
CA VAL A 427 -5.17 -14.29 3.34
C VAL A 427 -4.40 -15.60 3.32
N ILE A 428 -3.36 -15.71 4.16
CA ILE A 428 -2.57 -16.92 4.32
C ILE A 428 -2.69 -17.46 5.75
N ALA A 429 -2.62 -18.78 5.90
CA ALA A 429 -2.62 -19.47 7.19
C ALA A 429 -1.41 -20.40 7.32
N LEU A 430 -0.88 -20.53 8.54
CA LEU A 430 0.20 -21.46 8.85
C LEU A 430 -0.36 -22.87 9.08
N ASN A 431 -0.03 -23.83 8.20
CA ASN A 431 -0.50 -25.21 8.30
C ASN A 431 0.33 -26.08 9.27
N LYS A 432 -0.09 -27.33 9.46
CA LYS A 432 0.54 -28.28 10.41
C LYS A 432 1.98 -28.62 10.03
N GLU A 433 2.25 -28.63 8.74
CA GLU A 433 3.54 -28.88 8.11
C GLU A 433 4.50 -27.68 8.25
N ARG A 434 4.04 -26.60 8.90
CA ARG A 434 4.74 -25.31 9.05
C ARG A 434 5.11 -24.72 7.69
N SER A 435 4.11 -24.58 6.84
CA SER A 435 4.19 -23.86 5.57
C SER A 435 3.00 -22.92 5.39
N TRP A 436 3.20 -21.84 4.63
CA TRP A 436 2.18 -20.83 4.39
C TRP A 436 1.26 -21.24 3.24
N GLU A 437 -0.01 -21.44 3.57
CA GLU A 437 -1.07 -21.81 2.64
C GLU A 437 -1.96 -20.60 2.32
N VAL A 438 -2.32 -20.40 1.05
CA VAL A 438 -3.30 -19.38 0.66
C VAL A 438 -4.71 -19.91 0.96
N VAL A 439 -5.40 -19.23 1.88
CA VAL A 439 -6.75 -19.58 2.35
C VAL A 439 -7.82 -18.57 1.95
N GLY A 440 -7.42 -17.39 1.46
CA GLY A 440 -8.33 -16.39 0.91
C GLY A 440 -7.66 -15.47 -0.10
N ILE A 441 -8.45 -14.91 -1.00
CA ILE A 441 -8.02 -13.92 -2.01
C ILE A 441 -8.96 -12.72 -1.92
N TRP A 442 -8.40 -11.52 -1.86
CA TRP A 442 -9.13 -10.24 -1.84
C TRP A 442 -8.71 -9.40 -3.04
N GLU A 443 -9.64 -9.15 -3.95
CA GLU A 443 -9.41 -8.37 -5.18
C GLU A 443 -10.67 -7.55 -5.50
N HIS A 444 -10.51 -6.27 -5.84
CA HIS A 444 -11.59 -5.35 -6.25
C HIS A 444 -12.73 -5.15 -5.23
N GLY A 445 -12.50 -5.46 -3.94
CA GLY A 445 -13.52 -5.41 -2.90
C GLY A 445 -14.22 -6.74 -2.61
N ASP A 446 -13.87 -7.81 -3.34
CA ASP A 446 -14.47 -9.13 -3.16
C ASP A 446 -13.53 -10.07 -2.39
N LEU A 447 -13.98 -10.55 -1.21
CA LEU A 447 -13.32 -11.64 -0.49
C LEU A 447 -13.74 -13.01 -1.06
N ARG A 448 -12.77 -13.87 -1.35
CA ARG A 448 -12.99 -15.27 -1.75
C ARG A 448 -12.17 -16.21 -0.88
N MET A 449 -12.84 -16.83 0.10
CA MET A 449 -12.23 -17.82 0.99
C MET A 449 -12.21 -19.22 0.36
N LYS A 450 -11.10 -19.95 0.56
CA LYS A 450 -10.92 -21.36 0.15
C LYS A 450 -11.90 -22.27 0.89
N TYR A 451 -12.18 -21.97 2.16
CA TYR A 451 -13.03 -22.75 3.05
C TYR A 451 -14.32 -21.96 3.36
N PRO A 452 -15.45 -22.20 2.66
CA PRO A 452 -16.68 -21.44 2.88
C PRO A 452 -17.28 -21.66 4.28
N VAL A 453 -18.21 -20.77 4.68
CA VAL A 453 -18.81 -20.53 6.02
C VAL A 453 -19.46 -21.74 6.73
N TRP A 454 -19.44 -22.95 6.15
CA TRP A 454 -20.02 -24.15 6.77
C TRP A 454 -19.23 -24.66 8.01
N SER A 455 -18.08 -24.05 8.34
CA SER A 455 -17.31 -24.29 9.56
C SER A 455 -18.00 -23.83 10.86
N ARG A 456 -19.08 -23.02 10.79
CA ARG A 456 -19.83 -22.48 11.96
C ARG A 456 -20.22 -23.52 13.04
N TYR A 457 -20.34 -24.80 12.67
CA TYR A 457 -20.75 -25.88 13.57
C TYR A 457 -19.71 -27.01 13.75
N GLY A 458 -18.47 -26.81 13.29
CA GLY A 458 -17.39 -27.79 13.40
C GLY A 458 -16.47 -27.57 14.60
N LYS A 459 -15.58 -28.54 14.88
CA LYS A 459 -14.37 -28.27 15.68
C LYS A 459 -13.46 -27.38 14.84
N PHE A 460 -13.49 -26.07 15.11
CA PHE A 460 -12.70 -25.07 14.41
C PHE A 460 -11.21 -25.44 14.30
N LEU A 461 -10.59 -25.02 13.18
CA LEU A 461 -9.16 -25.11 12.89
C LEU A 461 -8.54 -26.51 12.77
N GLN A 462 -9.32 -27.59 12.69
CA GLN A 462 -8.83 -28.75 11.95
C GLN A 462 -8.91 -28.44 10.45
N PRO A 463 -7.85 -28.73 9.64
CA PRO A 463 -8.03 -28.88 8.21
C PRO A 463 -9.19 -29.84 8.02
N VAL A 464 -10.12 -29.46 7.16
CA VAL A 464 -11.21 -30.32 6.78
C VAL A 464 -10.60 -31.59 6.22
N ASP A 465 -10.89 -32.70 6.88
CA ASP A 465 -10.68 -34.00 6.29
C ASP A 465 -11.73 -34.10 5.17
N ASP A 466 -11.32 -33.86 3.91
CA ASP A 466 -12.24 -33.86 2.75
C ASP A 466 -13.00 -35.21 2.64
N ASP A 467 -12.48 -36.26 3.28
CA ASP A 467 -13.07 -37.58 3.44
C ASP A 467 -14.28 -37.64 4.43
N GLN A 468 -14.60 -36.55 5.16
CA GLN A 468 -15.66 -36.52 6.20
C GLN A 468 -16.83 -35.55 5.92
N HIS A 469 -17.16 -35.30 4.66
CA HIS A 469 -18.35 -34.51 4.30
C HIS A 469 -19.65 -35.32 4.28
N LEU A 470 -20.67 -34.84 4.99
CA LEU A 470 -22.06 -35.30 4.83
C LEU A 470 -22.78 -34.41 3.82
N THR A 471 -23.24 -34.99 2.71
CA THR A 471 -24.15 -34.31 1.78
C THR A 471 -25.57 -34.36 2.34
N VAL A 472 -26.06 -33.24 2.88
CA VAL A 472 -27.43 -33.11 3.38
C VAL A 472 -28.33 -32.60 2.26
N ALA A 473 -29.36 -33.36 1.93
CA ALA A 473 -30.44 -32.95 1.02
C ALA A 473 -31.72 -32.72 1.82
N THR A 474 -32.46 -31.67 1.49
CA THR A 474 -33.73 -31.32 2.13
C THR A 474 -34.68 -30.67 1.13
N LEU A 475 -35.96 -30.56 1.48
CA LEU A 475 -37.01 -29.89 0.71
C LEU A 475 -37.29 -28.50 1.28
N GLU A 476 -37.76 -27.59 0.43
CA GLU A 476 -38.24 -26.27 0.83
C GLU A 476 -39.63 -26.42 1.49
N GLU A 477 -39.70 -26.34 2.82
CA GLU A 477 -40.90 -26.60 3.62
C GLU A 477 -41.01 -25.60 4.79
N ARG A 478 -41.83 -24.55 4.63
CA ARG A 478 -42.09 -23.59 5.71
C ARG A 478 -42.96 -24.25 6.81
N PRO A 479 -42.64 -24.09 8.11
CA PRO A 479 -41.65 -23.17 8.69
C PRO A 479 -40.25 -23.78 8.94
N PHE A 480 -40.02 -25.04 8.58
CA PHE A 480 -38.81 -25.79 8.99
C PHE A 480 -37.58 -25.51 8.12
N VAL A 481 -37.77 -25.33 6.81
CA VAL A 481 -36.73 -25.05 5.82
C VAL A 481 -37.22 -23.93 4.92
N ILE A 482 -36.64 -22.74 5.12
CA ILE A 482 -36.95 -21.55 4.34
C ILE A 482 -35.80 -21.34 3.36
N VAL A 483 -36.09 -21.33 2.06
CA VAL A 483 -35.12 -20.99 1.01
C VAL A 483 -35.40 -19.58 0.53
N GLU A 484 -34.37 -18.75 0.51
CA GLU A 484 -34.42 -17.38 -0.01
C GLU A 484 -33.32 -17.22 -1.07
N SER A 485 -33.49 -16.26 -1.97
CA SER A 485 -32.46 -15.93 -2.96
C SER A 485 -31.27 -15.26 -2.29
N VAL A 486 -30.05 -15.55 -2.76
CA VAL A 486 -28.87 -14.74 -2.43
C VAL A 486 -29.12 -13.26 -2.73
N ASP A 487 -28.45 -12.38 -1.99
CA ASP A 487 -28.50 -10.94 -2.24
C ASP A 487 -27.94 -10.66 -3.65
N PRO A 488 -28.70 -9.98 -4.54
CA PRO A 488 -28.26 -9.69 -5.90
C PRO A 488 -27.07 -8.71 -5.97
N ALA A 489 -26.73 -7.99 -4.90
CA ALA A 489 -25.58 -7.10 -4.84
C ALA A 489 -24.28 -7.82 -4.49
N THR A 490 -24.30 -8.71 -3.48
CA THR A 490 -23.10 -9.43 -3.00
C THR A 490 -22.95 -10.83 -3.60
N GLY A 491 -24.04 -11.42 -4.11
CA GLY A 491 -24.08 -12.83 -4.52
C GLY A 491 -24.04 -13.82 -3.37
N THR A 492 -24.05 -13.36 -2.11
CA THR A 492 -23.94 -14.17 -0.89
C THR A 492 -25.28 -14.38 -0.19
N CYS A 493 -25.30 -15.31 0.76
CA CYS A 493 -26.47 -15.61 1.59
C CYS A 493 -26.56 -14.61 2.76
N ILE A 494 -27.78 -14.23 3.17
CA ILE A 494 -28.00 -13.41 4.38
C ILE A 494 -27.46 -14.13 5.63
N ARG A 495 -27.00 -13.39 6.64
CA ARG A 495 -26.21 -13.92 7.79
C ARG A 495 -26.82 -15.16 8.46
N ASP A 496 -28.14 -15.20 8.66
CA ASP A 496 -28.85 -16.32 9.31
C ASP A 496 -29.13 -17.54 8.40
N SER A 497 -28.73 -17.48 7.13
CA SER A 497 -29.00 -18.53 6.14
C SER A 497 -27.73 -19.31 5.74
N VAL A 498 -27.93 -20.49 5.13
CA VAL A 498 -26.85 -21.40 4.71
C VAL A 498 -26.92 -21.58 3.19
N PRO A 499 -25.80 -21.43 2.46
CA PRO A 499 -25.78 -21.64 1.00
C PRO A 499 -26.23 -23.05 0.61
N CYS A 500 -27.35 -23.14 -0.12
CA CYS A 500 -27.88 -24.40 -0.64
C CYS A 500 -27.92 -24.40 -2.19
N ARG A 501 -27.51 -25.49 -2.82
CA ARG A 501 -27.61 -25.65 -4.29
C ARG A 501 -28.97 -26.21 -4.68
N LYS A 502 -29.83 -25.40 -5.30
CA LYS A 502 -31.11 -25.86 -5.86
C LYS A 502 -30.84 -26.68 -7.13
N GLN A 503 -30.96 -28.00 -7.03
CA GLN A 503 -30.99 -28.91 -8.18
C GLN A 503 -32.22 -28.57 -9.03
N LEU A 504 -32.02 -27.84 -10.13
CA LEU A 504 -33.06 -27.63 -11.13
C LEU A 504 -33.17 -28.91 -11.96
N ASN A 505 -34.32 -29.58 -11.87
CA ASN A 505 -34.65 -30.66 -12.80
C ASN A 505 -34.71 -30.09 -14.23
N LYS A 506 -33.62 -30.27 -15.00
CA LYS A 506 -33.67 -30.19 -16.46
C LYS A 506 -34.36 -31.44 -17.00
N THR A 507 -35.69 -31.43 -16.93
CA THR A 507 -36.53 -32.20 -17.85
C THR A 507 -36.89 -31.29 -19.00
N ASP A 508 -36.01 -31.22 -20.00
CA ASP A 508 -36.23 -30.87 -21.40
C ASP A 508 -34.99 -31.32 -22.21
#